data_AF-A0A318K5U6-F1
#
_entry.id   AF-A0A318K5U6-F1
#
_cell.length_a   1.000
_cell.length_b   1.000
_cell.length_c   1.000
_cell.angle_alpha   90.00
_cell.angle_beta   90.00
_cell.angle_gamma   90.00
#
_symmetry.space_group_name_H-M   'P 1'
#
loop_
_entity.id
_entity.type
_entity.pdbx_description
1 polymer ?
#
loop_
_entity_poly.entity_id
_entity_poly.type
_entity_poly.pdbx_seq_one_letter_code
_entity_poly.pdbx_strand_id
1 'polypeptide(L)'
;MADPVDNRSTAKFLAAPGRLQLPAPVFVPPVLPRVDFREQLDAMRASFEQRRPMSVESVPTPIDRLVSGIIGMFGTGKAGPRFIQDGDERTRASAEAFTRVTGHAPNDDVDWATAAALNPNSYDPKYKGARPEIRVVRIDKVADQGVVRADAFIREDRVFNSSTLKYNLGDDRGPNANFDPENARMAMYVDYQNGLVVLRQNPSVQVNGDGSTEAKAAIPKAQVWQGKDGSVRIKYTGHDSFAPDVGDTLGTVNGDLVFTPGHGVAGTPGSTGVTVNGRTTEYPWLEIYQDAPNGNRHTIDIQRPPAKIDNEKLGPNVGLFIDHDIGSGVQAIAPFQERTIVQRGPDNFSYAQVDRPSANAAPVGSAPKAPVYADGGAVKGPGSSFGDKVPAWLSDGEFVMNAKSTEVNRPFLQALNADPFYLHKMLAQRSERTQQQGGTPAMSGASVNQPATVNISASNTDDIVGRLKVLAMQWELTHSSR
;
A
#
# COMPACT_ATOMS: atom_id res chain seq x y z
N MET A 1 66.55 -43.04 63.38
CA MET A 1 65.73 -43.16 64.60
C MET A 1 65.31 -41.75 64.99
N ALA A 2 63.99 -41.54 65.04
CA ALA A 2 63.23 -40.44 65.68
C ALA A 2 63.41 -38.98 65.17
N ASP A 3 62.37 -38.55 64.42
CA ASP A 3 61.63 -37.26 64.49
C ASP A 3 61.43 -36.73 65.94
N PRO A 4 60.98 -35.46 66.24
CA PRO A 4 59.92 -34.73 65.51
C PRO A 4 59.89 -33.16 65.50
N VAL A 5 59.24 -32.62 64.45
CA VAL A 5 58.03 -31.75 64.41
C VAL A 5 57.85 -30.52 65.35
N ASP A 6 57.94 -29.36 64.69
CA ASP A 6 57.04 -28.18 64.62
C ASP A 6 56.13 -27.75 65.79
N ASN A 7 56.17 -26.45 66.13
CA ASN A 7 54.99 -25.71 66.63
C ASN A 7 55.15 -24.16 66.62
N ARG A 8 54.21 -23.50 65.92
CA ARG A 8 53.45 -22.28 66.29
C ARG A 8 54.13 -20.89 66.45
N SER A 9 53.66 -19.99 65.57
CA SER A 9 52.86 -18.78 65.89
C SER A 9 53.50 -17.37 65.86
N THR A 10 52.75 -16.47 65.21
CA THR A 10 52.56 -15.02 65.47
C THR A 10 53.60 -13.97 65.04
N ALA A 11 53.31 -13.34 63.89
CA ALA A 11 53.10 -11.89 63.66
C ALA A 11 54.06 -10.83 64.26
N LYS A 12 54.74 -10.04 63.41
CA LYS A 12 54.36 -8.64 63.03
C LYS A 12 55.47 -7.93 62.22
N PHE A 13 55.03 -7.37 61.09
CA PHE A 13 55.42 -6.10 60.44
C PHE A 13 56.89 -5.66 60.35
N LEU A 14 57.36 -5.46 59.11
CA LEU A 14 58.13 -4.28 58.70
C LEU A 14 57.78 -3.93 57.24
N ALA A 15 57.31 -2.70 57.04
CA ALA A 15 56.82 -2.15 55.79
C ALA A 15 57.94 -1.54 54.93
N ALA A 16 57.77 -1.61 53.61
CA ALA A 16 58.52 -0.82 52.62
C ALA A 16 57.51 -0.06 51.71
N PRO A 17 57.88 1.12 51.17
CA PRO A 17 56.91 2.11 50.69
C PRO A 17 56.62 2.04 49.17
N GLY A 18 55.39 2.43 48.81
CA GLY A 18 55.13 3.31 47.68
C GLY A 18 54.89 2.68 46.31
N ARG A 19 53.63 2.33 46.01
CA ARG A 19 53.10 2.36 44.64
C ARG A 19 51.72 3.03 44.66
N LEU A 20 51.61 4.21 44.05
CA LEU A 20 50.32 4.88 43.84
C LEU A 20 49.47 3.97 42.95
N GLN A 21 48.38 3.44 43.50
CA GLN A 21 47.36 2.69 42.76
C GLN A 21 46.23 3.67 42.44
N LEU A 22 46.10 4.06 41.17
CA LEU A 22 44.90 4.76 40.70
C LEU A 22 43.69 3.80 40.85
N PRO A 23 42.52 4.27 41.30
CA PRO A 23 41.35 3.41 41.43
C PRO A 23 40.92 2.92 40.04
N ALA A 24 40.67 1.62 39.94
CA ALA A 24 40.07 1.01 38.75
C ALA A 24 38.73 1.69 38.45
N PRO A 25 38.39 1.96 37.17
CA PRO A 25 37.09 2.50 36.83
C PRO A 25 36.02 1.50 37.26
N VAL A 26 35.09 1.96 38.10
CA VAL A 26 33.88 1.21 38.43
C VAL A 26 33.09 1.07 37.15
N PHE A 27 33.09 -0.13 36.56
CA PHE A 27 32.21 -0.47 35.46
C PHE A 27 30.79 -0.54 36.02
N VAL A 28 30.06 0.56 35.90
CA VAL A 28 28.60 0.57 36.04
C VAL A 28 28.08 -0.02 34.73
N PRO A 29 27.51 -1.25 34.71
CA PRO A 29 26.91 -1.76 33.48
C PRO A 29 25.80 -0.79 33.05
N PRO A 30 25.65 -0.51 31.75
CA PRO A 30 24.53 0.30 31.30
C PRO A 30 23.25 -0.35 31.80
N VAL A 31 22.40 0.44 32.46
CA VAL A 31 21.04 0.02 32.80
C VAL A 31 20.31 -0.11 31.46
N LEU A 32 20.35 -1.30 30.89
CA LEU A 32 19.51 -1.63 29.74
C LEU A 32 18.06 -1.39 30.16
N PRO A 33 17.26 -0.65 29.38
CA PRO A 33 15.84 -0.54 29.67
C PRO A 33 15.25 -1.94 29.65
N ARG A 34 14.83 -2.44 30.82
CA ARG A 34 13.97 -3.63 30.88
C ARG A 34 12.62 -3.22 30.30
N VAL A 35 12.40 -3.51 29.03
CA VAL A 35 11.04 -3.58 28.51
C VAL A 35 10.44 -4.86 29.10
N ASP A 36 9.43 -4.73 29.97
CA ASP A 36 8.78 -5.90 30.58
C ASP A 36 7.93 -6.58 29.50
N PHE A 37 8.14 -7.88 29.29
CA PHE A 37 7.34 -8.69 28.37
C PHE A 37 5.84 -8.60 28.69
N ARG A 38 5.47 -8.39 29.97
CA ARG A 38 4.08 -8.16 30.37
C ARG A 38 3.52 -6.84 29.82
N GLU A 39 4.32 -5.78 29.85
CA GLU A 39 3.93 -4.47 29.32
C GLU A 39 3.69 -4.53 27.81
N GLN A 40 4.55 -5.27 27.08
CA GLN A 40 4.33 -5.55 25.66
C GLN A 40 3.04 -6.34 25.41
N LEU A 41 2.81 -7.41 26.19
CA LEU A 41 1.62 -8.24 26.04
C LEU A 41 0.33 -7.48 26.35
N ASP A 42 0.35 -6.59 27.35
CA ASP A 42 -0.78 -5.75 27.72
C ASP A 42 -1.05 -4.67 26.67
N ALA A 43 -0.01 -4.09 26.08
CA ALA A 43 -0.13 -3.16 24.95
C ALA A 43 -0.70 -3.86 23.70
N MET A 44 -0.23 -5.08 23.39
CA MET A 44 -0.78 -5.88 22.30
C MET A 44 -2.28 -6.15 22.53
N ARG A 45 -2.66 -6.63 23.73
CA ARG A 45 -4.07 -6.89 24.09
C ARG A 45 -4.94 -5.64 23.95
N ALA A 46 -4.47 -4.50 24.43
CA ALA A 46 -5.21 -3.25 24.32
C ALA A 46 -5.42 -2.78 22.87
N SER A 47 -4.42 -2.99 22.01
CA SER A 47 -4.52 -2.67 20.57
C SER A 47 -5.53 -3.59 19.87
N PHE A 48 -5.63 -4.86 20.30
CA PHE A 48 -6.69 -5.77 19.84
C PHE A 48 -8.09 -5.40 20.36
N GLU A 49 -8.23 -4.84 21.56
CA GLU A 49 -9.52 -4.49 22.17
C GLU A 49 -10.17 -3.22 21.60
N GLN A 50 -9.39 -2.28 21.05
CA GLN A 50 -9.91 -1.07 20.38
C GLN A 50 -10.62 -1.36 19.03
N ARG A 51 -10.65 -2.62 18.57
CA ARG A 51 -11.26 -3.08 17.31
C ARG A 51 -12.79 -3.22 17.31
N ARG A 52 -13.49 -2.74 18.34
CA ARG A 52 -14.97 -2.68 18.31
C ARG A 52 -15.40 -1.42 17.55
N PRO A 53 -16.33 -1.53 16.57
CA PRO A 53 -16.75 -0.38 15.79
C PRO A 53 -17.38 0.66 16.73
N MET A 54 -16.70 1.78 16.95
CA MET A 54 -17.31 2.93 17.61
C MET A 54 -18.26 3.59 16.63
N SER A 55 -19.50 3.76 17.06
CA SER A 55 -20.53 4.55 16.42
C SER A 55 -20.05 5.98 16.18
N VAL A 56 -20.37 6.50 15.00
CA VAL A 56 -20.06 7.85 14.53
C VAL A 56 -20.49 8.89 15.56
N GLU A 57 -19.52 9.52 16.24
CA GLU A 57 -19.75 10.77 16.95
C GLU A 57 -19.48 11.93 16.00
N SER A 58 -20.50 12.79 15.86
CA SER A 58 -20.55 13.92 14.96
C SER A 58 -19.54 15.01 15.33
N VAL A 59 -18.68 15.37 14.38
CA VAL A 59 -17.80 16.54 14.45
C VAL A 59 -18.64 17.83 14.34
N PRO A 60 -18.50 18.82 15.25
CA PRO A 60 -19.18 20.10 15.11
C PRO A 60 -18.47 21.01 14.11
N THR A 61 -19.25 21.68 13.26
CA THR A 61 -18.80 22.65 12.25
C THR A 61 -18.54 24.05 12.85
N PRO A 62 -17.61 24.85 12.27
CA PRO A 62 -17.26 26.17 12.79
C PRO A 62 -18.12 27.29 12.19
N ILE A 63 -18.53 28.27 13.00
CA ILE A 63 -19.17 29.52 12.55
C ILE A 63 -18.51 30.76 13.21
N ASP A 64 -18.12 31.69 12.33
CA ASP A 64 -17.89 33.15 12.41
C ASP A 64 -16.63 33.82 13.04
N ARG A 65 -15.76 34.35 12.12
CA ARG A 65 -15.41 35.78 11.80
C ARG A 65 -15.15 36.77 12.97
N LEU A 66 -14.17 37.72 12.98
CA LEU A 66 -13.70 38.68 11.95
C LEU A 66 -12.47 39.53 12.44
N VAL A 67 -11.56 39.91 11.51
CA VAL A 67 -10.80 41.20 11.30
C VAL A 67 -9.70 41.76 12.24
N SER A 68 -8.47 41.87 11.68
CA SER A 68 -7.66 43.11 11.37
C SER A 68 -6.16 42.73 11.28
N GLY A 69 -5.31 43.24 10.39
CA GLY A 69 -5.40 44.40 9.50
C GLY A 69 -4.33 44.38 8.38
N ILE A 70 -4.51 45.34 7.47
CA ILE A 70 -3.87 45.54 6.16
C ILE A 70 -2.52 46.26 6.29
N ILE A 71 -1.54 45.90 5.43
CA ILE A 71 -0.51 46.71 4.71
C ILE A 71 0.61 45.71 4.30
N GLY A 72 1.04 45.54 3.04
CA GLY A 72 0.84 46.33 1.84
C GLY A 72 1.06 45.52 0.55
N MET A 73 0.55 46.10 -0.54
CA MET A 73 0.61 45.65 -1.91
C MET A 73 2.04 45.57 -2.47
N PHE A 74 2.23 44.64 -3.40
CA PHE A 74 3.09 44.59 -4.61
C PHE A 74 3.87 43.27 -4.70
N GLY A 75 3.58 42.48 -5.74
CA GLY A 75 4.41 41.36 -6.18
C GLY A 75 3.68 40.02 -6.26
N THR A 76 3.20 39.68 -7.44
CA THR A 76 2.62 38.38 -7.81
C THR A 76 3.64 37.25 -7.70
N GLY A 77 3.40 36.32 -6.79
CA GLY A 77 4.03 35.01 -6.73
C GLY A 77 3.17 34.10 -5.86
N LYS A 78 2.43 33.17 -6.47
CA LYS A 78 1.73 32.12 -5.74
C LYS A 78 2.79 31.30 -5.02
N ALA A 79 2.81 31.39 -3.69
CA ALA A 79 3.78 30.70 -2.86
C ALA A 79 3.41 29.22 -2.78
N GLY A 80 4.07 28.40 -3.59
CA GLY A 80 4.20 26.97 -3.35
C GLY A 80 4.98 26.69 -2.05
N PRO A 81 5.10 25.42 -1.66
CA PRO A 81 5.85 25.03 -0.47
C PRO A 81 7.33 25.49 -0.58
N ARG A 82 7.76 26.36 0.34
CA ARG A 82 9.11 26.97 0.40
C ARG A 82 10.20 25.97 0.85
N PHE A 83 10.42 24.88 0.12
CA PHE A 83 11.56 23.97 0.33
C PHE A 83 12.70 24.17 -0.66
N ILE A 84 12.55 25.14 -1.55
CA ILE A 84 13.44 25.38 -2.67
C ILE A 84 13.95 26.81 -2.50
N GLN A 85 15.17 26.95 -1.99
CA GLN A 85 15.91 28.20 -2.21
C GLN A 85 16.45 28.12 -3.64
N ASP A 86 15.95 29.00 -4.51
CA ASP A 86 16.39 29.12 -5.89
C ASP A 86 17.92 29.09 -6.00
N GLY A 87 18.48 28.04 -6.60
CA GLY A 87 19.89 27.94 -6.98
C GLY A 87 20.80 27.04 -6.12
N ASP A 88 20.29 26.33 -5.11
CA ASP A 88 21.11 25.42 -4.29
C ASP A 88 21.29 24.01 -4.90
N GLU A 89 22.28 23.27 -4.39
CA GLU A 89 22.62 21.91 -4.85
C GLU A 89 21.44 20.93 -4.70
N ARG A 90 20.63 21.11 -3.64
CA ARG A 90 19.44 20.30 -3.37
C ARG A 90 18.42 20.44 -4.48
N THR A 91 18.07 21.67 -4.82
CA THR A 91 17.13 22.02 -5.88
C THR A 91 17.56 21.45 -7.22
N ARG A 92 18.85 21.62 -7.58
CA ARG A 92 19.41 21.09 -8.81
C ARG A 92 19.32 19.56 -8.85
N ALA A 93 19.73 18.87 -7.78
CA ALA A 93 19.70 17.41 -7.72
C ALA A 93 18.25 16.86 -7.83
N SER A 94 17.29 17.53 -7.21
CA SER A 94 15.85 17.23 -7.35
C SER A 94 15.37 17.39 -8.79
N ALA A 95 15.63 18.54 -9.42
CA ALA A 95 15.21 18.81 -10.79
C ALA A 95 15.84 17.84 -11.80
N GLU A 96 17.13 17.52 -11.65
CA GLU A 96 17.81 16.54 -12.48
C GLU A 96 17.21 15.14 -12.32
N ALA A 97 16.93 14.70 -11.09
CA ALA A 97 16.34 13.40 -10.83
C ALA A 97 14.92 13.30 -11.41
N PHE A 98 14.11 14.34 -11.26
CA PHE A 98 12.80 14.44 -11.87
C PHE A 98 12.89 14.35 -13.40
N THR A 99 13.72 15.21 -14.02
CA THR A 99 13.87 15.28 -15.48
C THR A 99 14.32 13.95 -16.07
N ARG A 100 15.21 13.21 -15.39
CA ARG A 100 15.63 11.87 -15.82
C ARG A 100 14.47 10.87 -15.91
N VAL A 101 13.45 11.00 -15.07
CA VAL A 101 12.32 10.06 -15.03
C VAL A 101 11.16 10.51 -15.90
N THR A 102 10.84 11.81 -15.88
CA THR A 102 9.65 12.37 -16.54
C THR A 102 9.94 12.87 -17.95
N GLY A 103 11.21 13.18 -18.26
CA GLY A 103 11.63 13.73 -19.54
C GLY A 103 11.45 15.25 -19.68
N HIS A 104 11.01 15.95 -18.62
CA HIS A 104 10.91 17.41 -18.60
C HIS A 104 11.37 17.99 -17.25
N ALA A 105 11.77 19.25 -17.24
CA ALA A 105 12.07 19.97 -16.01
C ALA A 105 10.80 20.19 -15.17
N PRO A 106 10.91 20.28 -13.82
CA PRO A 106 9.78 20.67 -12.98
C PRO A 106 9.27 22.07 -13.35
N ASN A 107 7.96 22.23 -13.54
CA ASN A 107 7.36 23.50 -13.95
C ASN A 107 6.37 24.09 -12.94
N ASP A 108 5.82 23.26 -12.06
CA ASP A 108 4.82 23.67 -11.07
C ASP A 108 5.06 22.99 -9.71
N ASP A 109 4.22 23.31 -8.72
CA ASP A 109 4.35 22.81 -7.35
C ASP A 109 4.20 21.28 -7.26
N VAL A 110 3.40 20.67 -8.15
CA VAL A 110 3.21 19.21 -8.18
C VAL A 110 4.48 18.54 -8.68
N ASP A 111 5.07 19.05 -9.76
CA ASP A 111 6.35 18.57 -10.27
C ASP A 111 7.46 18.71 -9.22
N TRP A 112 7.52 19.85 -8.53
CA TRP A 112 8.53 20.10 -7.50
C TRP A 112 8.36 19.22 -6.27
N ALA A 113 7.12 18.89 -5.89
CA ALA A 113 6.87 17.92 -4.83
C ALA A 113 7.42 16.54 -5.19
N THR A 114 7.18 16.06 -6.41
CA THR A 114 7.73 14.80 -6.91
C THR A 114 9.25 14.86 -7.07
N ALA A 115 9.79 15.99 -7.51
CA ALA A 115 11.24 16.20 -7.61
C ALA A 115 11.95 16.14 -6.25
N ALA A 116 11.31 16.62 -5.18
CA ALA A 116 11.83 16.47 -3.82
C ALA A 116 11.90 15.00 -3.41
N ALA A 117 10.85 14.22 -3.67
CA ALA A 117 10.84 12.78 -3.37
C ALA A 117 11.90 12.00 -4.15
N LEU A 118 12.20 12.41 -5.39
CA LEU A 118 13.22 11.80 -6.25
C LEU A 118 14.66 12.22 -5.96
N ASN A 119 14.90 13.16 -5.03
CA ASN A 119 16.24 13.65 -4.73
C ASN A 119 17.13 12.51 -4.21
N PRO A 120 18.22 12.13 -4.90
CA PRO A 120 19.05 10.98 -4.54
C PRO A 120 20.01 11.26 -3.37
N ASN A 121 19.99 12.47 -2.82
CA ASN A 121 20.90 12.90 -1.76
C ASN A 121 20.14 13.15 -0.46
N SER A 122 20.90 13.05 0.62
CA SER A 122 20.52 13.48 1.96
C SER A 122 21.35 14.70 2.35
N TYR A 123 20.71 15.69 2.95
CA TYR A 123 21.27 16.93 3.45
C TYR A 123 21.13 17.07 4.97
N ASP A 124 20.22 16.33 5.61
CA ASP A 124 20.12 16.28 7.07
C ASP A 124 21.41 15.68 7.65
N PRO A 125 22.12 16.41 8.55
CA PRO A 125 23.35 15.94 9.17
C PRO A 125 23.23 14.57 9.86
N LYS A 126 22.04 14.18 10.34
CA LYS A 126 21.82 12.89 11.01
C LYS A 126 22.14 11.70 10.11
N TYR A 127 22.01 11.87 8.78
CA TYR A 127 22.30 10.82 7.81
C TYR A 127 23.76 10.70 7.42
N LYS A 128 24.64 11.62 7.84
CA LYS A 128 26.09 11.54 7.58
C LYS A 128 26.45 11.31 6.11
N GLY A 129 25.66 11.90 5.20
CA GLY A 129 25.82 11.74 3.75
C GLY A 129 25.35 10.39 3.19
N ALA A 130 24.81 9.48 4.01
CA ALA A 130 24.15 8.27 3.52
C ALA A 130 22.92 8.67 2.68
N ARG A 131 22.84 8.12 1.46
CA ARG A 131 21.77 8.44 0.52
C ARG A 131 20.50 7.64 0.83
N PRO A 132 19.31 8.18 0.51
CA PRO A 132 18.08 7.39 0.52
C PRO A 132 18.13 6.32 -0.58
N GLU A 133 17.35 5.27 -0.39
CA GLU A 133 17.02 4.34 -1.48
C GLU A 133 15.68 4.73 -2.08
N ILE A 134 15.64 4.85 -3.40
CA ILE A 134 14.46 5.29 -4.16
C ILE A 134 14.08 4.21 -5.16
N ARG A 135 12.80 3.85 -5.14
CA ARG A 135 12.17 2.92 -6.06
C ARG A 135 10.96 3.59 -6.71
N VAL A 136 10.73 3.28 -7.98
CA VAL A 136 9.68 3.92 -8.77
C VAL A 136 8.93 2.90 -9.61
N VAL A 137 7.69 3.23 -9.94
CA VAL A 137 6.86 2.54 -10.93
C VAL A 137 6.13 3.59 -11.77
N ARG A 138 6.07 3.41 -13.08
CA ARG A 138 5.24 4.25 -13.96
C ARG A 138 3.78 3.79 -13.87
N ILE A 139 2.86 4.75 -13.82
CA ILE A 139 1.41 4.55 -13.92
C ILE A 139 0.87 5.41 -15.07
N ASP A 140 -0.34 5.12 -15.54
CA ASP A 140 -1.08 6.02 -16.42
C ASP A 140 -1.43 7.29 -15.65
N LYS A 141 -1.34 8.42 -16.34
CA LYS A 141 -1.69 9.72 -15.78
C LYS A 141 -3.19 9.78 -15.52
N VAL A 142 -3.58 10.40 -14.42
CA VAL A 142 -4.99 10.68 -14.09
C VAL A 142 -5.14 12.18 -13.98
N ALA A 143 -5.95 12.76 -14.87
CA ALA A 143 -6.14 14.20 -14.94
C ALA A 143 -6.69 14.75 -13.61
N ASP A 144 -6.34 16.00 -13.32
CA ASP A 144 -6.90 16.80 -12.21
C ASP A 144 -6.58 16.33 -10.78
N GLN A 145 -5.90 15.19 -10.61
CA GLN A 145 -5.59 14.64 -9.29
C GLN A 145 -4.26 15.13 -8.70
N GLY A 146 -3.35 15.70 -9.51
CA GLY A 146 -2.05 16.19 -9.03
C GLY A 146 -1.19 15.07 -8.43
N VAL A 147 -0.72 15.25 -7.20
CA VAL A 147 0.09 14.26 -6.47
C VAL A 147 -0.48 13.99 -5.09
N VAL A 148 -0.54 12.72 -4.71
CA VAL A 148 -0.75 12.29 -3.32
C VAL A 148 0.60 11.99 -2.70
N ARG A 149 0.85 12.54 -1.51
CA ARG A 149 2.07 12.37 -0.74
C ARG A 149 1.71 11.74 0.60
N ALA A 150 2.34 10.64 0.90
CA ALA A 150 2.28 9.97 2.18
C ALA A 150 3.68 9.89 2.77
N ASP A 151 3.81 10.11 4.07
CA ASP A 151 5.06 9.82 4.78
C ASP A 151 4.81 9.04 6.06
N ALA A 152 5.81 8.26 6.43
CA ALA A 152 5.85 7.50 7.67
C ALA A 152 7.01 8.01 8.51
N PHE A 153 6.75 8.62 9.68
CA PHE A 153 7.75 9.32 10.48
C PHE A 153 7.70 8.98 11.96
N ILE A 154 8.87 8.97 12.59
CA ILE A 154 8.99 8.74 14.03
C ILE A 154 8.92 10.07 14.73
N ARG A 155 7.88 10.28 15.54
CA ARG A 155 7.67 11.54 16.26
C ARG A 155 8.77 11.80 17.29
N GLU A 156 9.24 10.75 17.95
CA GLU A 156 10.28 10.83 18.98
C GLU A 156 11.64 11.23 18.38
N ASP A 157 12.53 11.75 19.23
CA ASP A 157 13.93 12.01 18.88
C ASP A 157 14.72 10.71 18.69
N ARG A 158 14.34 9.66 19.42
CA ARG A 158 14.87 8.31 19.29
C ARG A 158 13.87 7.25 19.75
N VAL A 159 14.06 6.03 19.27
CA VAL A 159 13.29 4.86 19.68
C VAL A 159 14.17 3.64 19.90
N PHE A 160 13.81 2.81 20.86
CA PHE A 160 14.49 1.56 21.17
C PHE A 160 14.09 0.47 20.18
N ASN A 161 15.06 -0.16 19.52
CA ASN A 161 14.86 -1.33 18.67
C ASN A 161 15.30 -2.59 19.42
N SER A 162 14.33 -3.43 19.80
CA SER A 162 14.61 -4.68 20.51
C SER A 162 15.36 -5.74 19.68
N SER A 163 15.27 -5.68 18.35
CA SER A 163 15.99 -6.59 17.45
C SER A 163 17.50 -6.33 17.44
N THR A 164 17.92 -5.10 17.72
CA THR A 164 19.33 -4.70 17.75
C THR A 164 19.83 -4.37 19.16
N LEU A 165 18.92 -4.31 20.15
CA LEU A 165 19.16 -3.85 21.52
C LEU A 165 19.78 -2.44 21.60
N LYS A 166 19.52 -1.61 20.58
CA LYS A 166 20.05 -0.25 20.44
C LYS A 166 18.93 0.73 20.13
N TYR A 167 19.24 2.02 20.25
CA TYR A 167 18.32 3.07 19.83
C TYR A 167 18.56 3.44 18.36
N ASN A 168 17.48 3.79 17.66
CA ASN A 168 17.54 4.50 16.40
C ASN A 168 17.07 5.94 16.61
N LEU A 169 17.67 6.91 15.92
CA LEU A 169 17.15 8.27 15.89
C LEU A 169 15.82 8.31 15.11
N GLY A 170 14.91 9.13 15.60
CA GLY A 170 13.65 9.42 14.94
C GLY A 170 13.70 10.67 14.07
N ASP A 171 12.53 11.24 13.83
CA ASP A 171 12.35 12.44 13.02
C ASP A 171 12.09 13.71 13.84
N ASP A 172 11.86 13.57 15.15
CA ASP A 172 11.66 14.67 16.11
C ASP A 172 10.72 15.76 15.59
N ARG A 173 9.54 15.32 15.12
CA ARG A 173 8.55 16.22 14.52
C ARG A 173 7.12 15.75 14.72
N GLY A 174 6.17 16.64 14.46
CA GLY A 174 4.75 16.30 14.34
C GLY A 174 4.29 16.26 12.87
N PRO A 175 2.98 16.02 12.65
CA PRO A 175 2.37 16.12 11.34
C PRO A 175 2.61 17.50 10.72
N ASN A 176 2.98 17.52 9.44
CA ASN A 176 3.24 18.73 8.69
C ASN A 176 2.80 18.54 7.24
N ALA A 177 1.73 19.23 6.84
CA ALA A 177 1.25 19.20 5.47
C ALA A 177 2.30 19.61 4.42
N ASN A 178 3.30 20.40 4.83
CA ASN A 178 4.47 20.80 4.07
C ASN A 178 5.71 19.98 4.50
N PHE A 179 5.60 18.68 4.74
CA PHE A 179 6.79 17.91 5.11
C PHE A 179 7.82 17.87 3.98
N ASP A 180 9.10 17.78 4.35
CA ASP A 180 10.18 17.40 3.44
C ASP A 180 10.27 15.87 3.41
N PRO A 181 10.28 15.20 2.24
CA PRO A 181 10.40 13.74 2.15
C PRO A 181 11.70 13.19 2.75
N GLU A 182 12.71 14.03 3.01
CA GLU A 182 13.88 13.67 3.79
C GLU A 182 13.60 13.53 5.29
N ASN A 183 12.63 14.26 5.85
CA ASN A 183 12.31 14.26 7.27
C ASN A 183 11.32 13.14 7.63
N ALA A 184 11.45 11.96 7.03
CA ALA A 184 10.61 10.81 7.30
C ALA A 184 11.46 9.53 7.33
N ARG A 185 10.90 8.40 7.78
CA ARG A 185 11.51 7.08 7.60
C ARG A 185 11.25 6.58 6.19
N MET A 186 10.01 6.72 5.75
CA MET A 186 9.58 6.42 4.39
C MET A 186 8.67 7.50 3.85
N ALA A 187 8.74 7.73 2.54
CA ALA A 187 7.83 8.58 1.81
C ALA A 187 7.32 7.84 0.58
N MET A 188 6.02 7.94 0.30
CA MET A 188 5.34 7.35 -0.85
C MET A 188 4.57 8.44 -1.59
N TYR A 189 4.79 8.56 -2.89
CA TYR A 189 4.13 9.56 -3.72
C TYR A 189 3.37 8.84 -4.84
N VAL A 190 2.10 9.16 -5.02
CA VAL A 190 1.30 8.77 -6.20
C VAL A 190 1.08 10.03 -7.02
N ASP A 191 1.96 10.25 -7.98
CA ASP A 191 1.93 11.38 -8.89
C ASP A 191 1.10 11.04 -10.13
N TYR A 192 -0.17 11.42 -10.08
CA TYR A 192 -1.11 11.24 -11.18
C TYR A 192 -0.84 12.19 -12.35
N GLN A 193 -0.24 13.36 -12.11
CA GLN A 193 0.13 14.34 -13.13
C GLN A 193 1.27 13.83 -14.02
N ASN A 194 2.31 13.27 -13.40
CA ASN A 194 3.50 12.78 -14.10
C ASN A 194 3.46 11.28 -14.39
N GLY A 195 2.49 10.55 -13.83
CA GLY A 195 2.29 9.12 -14.08
C GLY A 195 3.36 8.28 -13.37
N LEU A 196 3.61 8.57 -12.10
CA LEU A 196 4.70 7.98 -11.33
C LEU A 196 4.26 7.63 -9.92
N VAL A 197 4.64 6.45 -9.45
CA VAL A 197 4.69 6.11 -8.04
C VAL A 197 6.14 6.15 -7.59
N VAL A 198 6.42 6.85 -6.49
CA VAL A 198 7.74 6.94 -5.87
C VAL A 198 7.68 6.37 -4.47
N LEU A 199 8.63 5.49 -4.13
CA LEU A 199 8.92 5.07 -2.78
C LEU A 199 10.34 5.49 -2.44
N ARG A 200 10.48 6.28 -1.38
CA ARG A 200 11.75 6.74 -0.83
C ARG A 200 11.88 6.19 0.58
N GLN A 201 12.97 5.49 0.86
CA GLN A 201 13.34 5.13 2.22
C GLN A 201 14.61 5.90 2.60
N ASN A 202 14.51 6.72 3.64
CA ASN A 202 15.66 7.43 4.18
C ASN A 202 16.50 6.49 5.07
N PRO A 203 17.78 6.79 5.31
CA PRO A 203 18.62 5.96 6.15
C PRO A 203 18.05 5.77 7.56
N SER A 204 18.12 4.53 8.07
CA SER A 204 18.09 4.28 9.52
C SER A 204 19.33 4.92 10.13
N VAL A 205 19.20 5.48 11.33
CA VAL A 205 20.33 6.03 12.08
C VAL A 205 20.40 5.38 13.44
N GLN A 206 21.30 4.41 13.62
CA GLN A 206 21.47 3.69 14.88
C GLN A 206 22.45 4.42 15.80
N VAL A 207 22.15 4.44 17.11
CA VAL A 207 23.01 4.96 18.16
C VAL A 207 23.84 3.82 18.77
N ASN A 208 25.16 3.98 18.76
CA ASN A 208 26.12 3.05 19.33
C ASN A 208 26.27 3.25 20.85
N GLY A 209 26.91 2.27 21.52
CA GLY A 209 27.08 2.30 22.97
C GLY A 209 27.96 3.45 23.49
N ASP A 210 28.78 4.05 22.62
CA ASP A 210 29.59 5.24 22.89
C ASP A 210 28.87 6.57 22.56
N GLY A 211 27.61 6.51 22.12
CA GLY A 211 26.82 7.67 21.70
C GLY A 211 27.08 8.14 20.26
N SER A 212 28.04 7.52 19.55
CA SER A 212 28.21 7.75 18.12
C SER A 212 27.02 7.20 17.34
N THR A 213 26.83 7.65 16.10
CA THR A 213 25.74 7.18 15.23
C THR A 213 26.24 6.58 13.93
N GLU A 214 25.47 5.65 13.36
CA GLU A 214 25.73 5.07 12.05
C GLU A 214 24.47 5.18 11.21
N ALA A 215 24.61 5.57 9.94
CA ALA A 215 23.49 5.78 9.03
C ALA A 215 23.56 4.82 7.83
N LYS A 216 22.48 4.09 7.57
CA LYS A 216 22.41 3.14 6.45
C LYS A 216 20.97 3.02 5.93
N ALA A 217 20.80 3.10 4.62
CA ALA A 217 19.51 2.86 3.98
C ALA A 217 19.31 1.36 3.67
N ALA A 218 18.07 0.90 3.82
CA ALA A 218 17.64 -0.37 3.23
C ALA A 218 16.87 -0.07 1.94
N ILE A 219 16.77 -1.09 1.09
CA ILE A 219 16.02 -1.00 -0.16
C ILE A 219 14.54 -1.22 0.17
N PRO A 220 13.65 -0.24 -0.05
CA PRO A 220 12.22 -0.47 0.09
C PRO A 220 11.75 -1.40 -1.03
N LYS A 221 10.75 -2.23 -0.75
CA LYS A 221 10.09 -3.06 -1.75
C LYS A 221 8.66 -2.56 -1.92
N ALA A 222 8.18 -2.57 -3.15
CA ALA A 222 6.76 -2.39 -3.40
C ALA A 222 6.30 -3.13 -4.65
N GLN A 223 5.03 -3.51 -4.61
CA GLN A 223 4.26 -3.97 -5.74
C GLN A 223 3.17 -2.94 -6.01
N VAL A 224 3.02 -2.57 -7.29
CA VAL A 224 2.09 -1.52 -7.72
C VAL A 224 1.17 -2.06 -8.79
N TRP A 225 -0.12 -1.80 -8.61
CA TRP A 225 -1.17 -2.08 -9.58
C TRP A 225 -1.88 -0.77 -9.94
N GLN A 226 -2.44 -0.71 -11.14
CA GLN A 226 -3.34 0.36 -11.51
C GLN A 226 -4.65 -0.16 -12.10
N GLY A 227 -5.76 0.32 -11.55
CA GLY A 227 -7.11 0.08 -12.06
C GLY A 227 -7.45 1.00 -13.23
N LYS A 228 -8.46 0.63 -14.02
CA LYS A 228 -8.95 1.43 -15.16
C LYS A 228 -9.52 2.78 -14.76
N ASP A 229 -10.07 2.86 -13.56
CA ASP A 229 -10.58 4.08 -12.95
C ASP A 229 -9.45 5.02 -12.49
N GLY A 230 -8.19 4.63 -12.72
CA GLY A 230 -7.01 5.35 -12.27
C GLY A 230 -6.63 5.04 -10.82
N SER A 231 -7.35 4.17 -10.12
CA SER A 231 -6.96 3.73 -8.78
C SER A 231 -5.60 3.07 -8.79
N VAL A 232 -4.80 3.30 -7.75
CA VAL A 232 -3.46 2.75 -7.62
C VAL A 232 -3.38 1.98 -6.32
N ARG A 233 -3.08 0.68 -6.38
CA ARG A 233 -2.78 -0.13 -5.19
C ARG A 233 -1.27 -0.19 -5.02
N ILE A 234 -0.80 0.01 -3.80
CA ILE A 234 0.61 -0.09 -3.42
C ILE A 234 0.69 -1.00 -2.20
N LYS A 235 1.32 -2.15 -2.40
CA LYS A 235 1.77 -3.01 -1.30
C LYS A 235 3.25 -2.75 -1.09
N TYR A 236 3.63 -2.24 0.07
CA TYR A 236 4.99 -1.78 0.33
C TYR A 236 5.56 -2.35 1.63
N THR A 237 6.88 -2.38 1.71
CA THR A 237 7.61 -2.63 2.96
C THR A 237 8.91 -1.82 2.99
N GLY A 238 9.19 -1.28 4.17
CA GLY A 238 10.43 -0.61 4.53
C GLY A 238 11.07 -1.28 5.74
N HIS A 239 12.38 -1.43 5.67
CA HIS A 239 13.12 -2.26 6.62
C HIS A 239 14.18 -1.44 7.36
N ASP A 240 14.35 -1.67 8.66
CA ASP A 240 15.48 -1.10 9.39
C ASP A 240 16.78 -1.80 8.98
N SER A 241 17.67 -1.09 8.29
CA SER A 241 18.90 -1.64 7.70
C SER A 241 19.90 -2.27 8.68
N PHE A 242 19.68 -2.09 9.99
CA PHE A 242 20.43 -2.71 11.08
C PHE A 242 19.74 -3.93 11.72
N ALA A 243 18.44 -4.09 11.51
CA ALA A 243 17.67 -5.22 12.02
C ALA A 243 17.86 -6.47 11.13
N PRO A 244 17.65 -7.69 11.65
CA PRO A 244 17.55 -8.88 10.81
C PRO A 244 16.40 -8.75 9.79
N ASP A 245 16.61 -9.24 8.57
CA ASP A 245 15.53 -9.40 7.59
C ASP A 245 14.82 -10.73 7.88
N VAL A 246 13.58 -10.65 8.33
CA VAL A 246 12.71 -11.80 8.64
C VAL A 246 11.50 -11.88 7.70
N GLY A 247 11.57 -11.16 6.57
CA GLY A 247 10.49 -11.04 5.58
C GLY A 247 9.84 -9.67 5.56
N ASP A 248 8.83 -9.53 4.70
CA ASP A 248 8.27 -8.23 4.31
C ASP A 248 7.20 -7.66 5.28
N THR A 249 6.87 -8.38 6.35
CA THR A 249 5.76 -8.02 7.26
C THR A 249 6.21 -7.86 8.71
N LEU A 250 6.99 -8.80 9.25
CA LEU A 250 7.34 -8.79 10.66
C LEU A 250 8.45 -7.77 10.96
N GLY A 251 8.19 -6.80 11.84
CA GLY A 251 9.19 -5.83 12.26
C GLY A 251 9.58 -4.82 11.17
N THR A 252 8.69 -4.60 10.20
CA THR A 252 8.88 -3.68 9.07
C THR A 252 7.80 -2.61 9.07
N VAL A 253 8.07 -1.46 8.47
CA VAL A 253 7.03 -0.47 8.15
C VAL A 253 6.37 -0.90 6.85
N ASN A 254 5.16 -1.43 6.90
CA ASN A 254 4.52 -2.03 5.73
C ASN A 254 3.03 -1.70 5.63
N GLY A 255 2.48 -1.88 4.44
CA GLY A 255 1.07 -1.66 4.18
C GLY A 255 0.63 -2.13 2.79
N ASP A 256 -0.68 -2.19 2.61
CA ASP A 256 -1.38 -2.49 1.37
C ASP A 256 -2.49 -1.45 1.21
N LEU A 257 -2.18 -0.38 0.48
CA LEU A 257 -2.99 0.83 0.37
C LEU A 257 -3.51 1.00 -1.06
N VAL A 258 -4.75 1.46 -1.18
CA VAL A 258 -5.42 1.77 -2.43
C VAL A 258 -5.76 3.24 -2.45
N PHE A 259 -5.17 3.94 -3.41
CA PHE A 259 -5.39 5.36 -3.71
C PHE A 259 -6.42 5.44 -4.84
N THR A 260 -7.62 5.93 -4.52
CA THR A 260 -8.74 6.00 -5.49
C THR A 260 -8.99 7.46 -5.87
N PRO A 261 -8.77 7.83 -7.15
CA PRO A 261 -9.09 9.15 -7.68
C PRO A 261 -10.51 9.59 -7.36
N GLY A 262 -10.65 10.87 -7.01
CA GLY A 262 -11.95 11.50 -6.82
C GLY A 262 -12.52 12.10 -8.09
N HIS A 263 -13.72 12.66 -7.97
CA HIS A 263 -14.26 13.54 -9.00
C HIS A 263 -13.69 14.95 -8.88
N GLY A 264 -13.36 15.58 -10.01
CA GLY A 264 -12.90 16.96 -10.08
C GLY A 264 -11.54 17.21 -9.43
N VAL A 265 -11.17 18.50 -9.35
CA VAL A 265 -9.90 18.96 -8.76
C VAL A 265 -10.07 19.15 -7.25
N ALA A 266 -9.17 18.60 -6.44
CA ALA A 266 -9.28 18.70 -4.99
C ALA A 266 -9.41 20.16 -4.49
N GLY A 267 -10.22 20.35 -3.45
CA GLY A 267 -10.54 21.66 -2.90
C GLY A 267 -11.49 22.51 -3.74
N THR A 268 -12.06 21.98 -4.84
CA THR A 268 -13.17 22.63 -5.56
C THR A 268 -14.54 22.12 -5.07
N PRO A 269 -15.61 22.94 -5.13
CA PRO A 269 -16.94 22.50 -4.71
C PRO A 269 -17.40 21.23 -5.44
N GLY A 270 -17.80 20.21 -4.68
CA GLY A 270 -18.24 18.92 -5.22
C GLY A 270 -17.11 17.94 -5.57
N SER A 271 -15.84 18.32 -5.40
CA SER A 271 -14.74 17.38 -5.50
C SER A 271 -14.59 16.57 -4.22
N THR A 272 -14.32 15.27 -4.37
CA THR A 272 -14.00 14.37 -3.25
C THR A 272 -12.50 14.30 -2.97
N GLY A 273 -11.65 14.76 -3.91
CA GLY A 273 -10.22 14.44 -3.92
C GLY A 273 -9.95 12.94 -3.95
N VAL A 274 -8.67 12.57 -3.87
CA VAL A 274 -8.26 11.16 -3.75
C VAL A 274 -8.65 10.65 -2.36
N THR A 275 -9.15 9.42 -2.31
CA THR A 275 -9.35 8.69 -1.06
C THR A 275 -8.28 7.60 -0.92
N VAL A 276 -7.91 7.28 0.32
CA VAL A 276 -6.97 6.20 0.62
C VAL A 276 -7.63 5.19 1.54
N ASN A 277 -7.55 3.92 1.17
CA ASN A 277 -8.14 2.81 1.91
C ASN A 277 -7.18 1.63 1.93
N GLY A 278 -7.19 0.80 2.96
CA GLY A 278 -6.34 -0.38 3.01
C GLY A 278 -5.88 -0.68 4.41
N ARG A 279 -4.65 -1.18 4.55
CA ARG A 279 -4.08 -1.55 5.85
C ARG A 279 -2.63 -1.13 5.93
N THR A 280 -2.19 -0.69 7.10
CA THR A 280 -0.79 -0.35 7.40
C THR A 280 -0.46 -0.77 8.82
N THR A 281 0.83 -0.87 9.14
CA THR A 281 1.30 -1.02 10.51
C THR A 281 0.88 0.14 11.41
N GLU A 282 0.63 -0.12 12.70
CA GLU A 282 0.25 0.90 13.69
C GLU A 282 1.40 1.86 14.04
N TYR A 283 2.63 1.53 13.66
CA TYR A 283 3.80 2.37 13.82
C TYR A 283 4.62 2.41 12.51
N PRO A 284 5.27 3.54 12.17
CA PRO A 284 5.26 4.83 12.86
C PRO A 284 4.02 5.67 12.52
N TRP A 285 4.01 6.97 12.83
CA TRP A 285 2.95 7.87 12.35
C TRP A 285 2.91 7.85 10.82
N LEU A 286 1.71 7.97 10.24
CA LEU A 286 1.51 8.09 8.79
C LEU A 286 0.64 9.30 8.47
N GLU A 287 1.13 10.25 7.67
CA GLU A 287 0.33 11.40 7.21
C GLU A 287 0.21 11.40 5.69
N ILE A 288 -0.98 11.77 5.19
CA ILE A 288 -1.36 11.66 3.79
C ILE A 288 -2.05 12.95 3.33
N TYR A 289 -1.49 13.59 2.30
CA TYR A 289 -2.02 14.80 1.71
C TYR A 289 -2.07 14.68 0.19
N GLN A 290 -3.00 15.38 -0.44
CA GLN A 290 -3.07 15.59 -1.88
C GLN A 290 -2.76 17.05 -2.20
N ASP A 291 -1.84 17.28 -3.13
CA ASP A 291 -1.58 18.56 -3.76
C ASP A 291 -2.16 18.55 -5.17
N ALA A 292 -3.19 19.38 -5.38
CA ALA A 292 -3.88 19.48 -6.66
C ALA A 292 -3.22 20.51 -7.59
N PRO A 293 -3.40 20.39 -8.92
CA PRO A 293 -2.77 21.29 -9.89
C PRO A 293 -3.16 22.78 -9.76
N ASN A 294 -4.26 23.09 -9.06
CA ASN A 294 -4.69 24.45 -8.78
C ASN A 294 -3.95 25.10 -7.58
N GLY A 295 -3.05 24.36 -6.92
CA GLY A 295 -2.34 24.76 -5.71
C GLY A 295 -3.10 24.49 -4.41
N ASN A 296 -4.29 23.89 -4.48
CA ASN A 296 -5.02 23.49 -3.28
C ASN A 296 -4.41 22.23 -2.68
N ARG A 297 -4.33 22.23 -1.35
CA ARG A 297 -4.00 21.04 -0.58
C ARG A 297 -5.23 20.46 0.09
N HIS A 298 -5.35 19.14 0.04
CA HIS A 298 -6.37 18.36 0.73
C HIS A 298 -5.70 17.38 1.69
N THR A 299 -6.02 17.47 2.98
CA THR A 299 -5.61 16.46 3.96
C THR A 299 -6.49 15.24 3.80
N ILE A 300 -5.90 14.11 3.43
CA ILE A 300 -6.63 12.85 3.30
C ILE A 300 -6.69 12.17 4.65
N ASP A 301 -5.55 12.01 5.33
CA ASP A 301 -5.50 11.29 6.60
C ASP A 301 -4.26 11.63 7.44
N ILE A 302 -4.38 11.48 8.75
CA ILE A 302 -3.26 11.53 9.71
C ILE A 302 -3.48 10.38 10.70
N GLN A 303 -2.72 9.31 10.50
CA GLN A 303 -2.75 8.08 11.27
C GLN A 303 -1.74 8.16 12.42
N ARG A 304 -2.29 8.15 13.63
CA ARG A 304 -1.54 8.21 14.89
C ARG A 304 -1.44 6.81 15.50
N PRO A 305 -0.24 6.36 15.95
CA PRO A 305 -0.12 5.16 16.76
C PRO A 305 -0.97 5.27 18.03
N PRO A 306 -1.63 4.19 18.49
CA PRO A 306 -2.38 4.21 19.74
C PRO A 306 -1.55 4.78 20.89
N ALA A 307 -2.15 5.61 21.74
CA ALA A 307 -1.43 6.37 22.78
C ALA A 307 -0.60 5.48 23.74
N LYS A 308 -0.95 4.19 23.88
CA LYS A 308 -0.19 3.22 24.68
C LYS A 308 1.12 2.78 24.03
N ILE A 309 1.21 2.81 22.70
CA ILE A 309 2.42 2.43 21.95
C ILE A 309 3.14 3.64 21.33
N ASP A 310 2.52 4.81 21.28
CA ASP A 310 3.10 6.10 20.83
C ASP A 310 4.18 6.62 21.81
N ASN A 311 5.31 5.91 21.92
CA ASN A 311 6.45 6.26 22.77
C ASN A 311 7.76 5.59 22.30
N GLU A 312 8.89 6.05 22.86
CA GLU A 312 10.24 5.63 22.49
C GLU A 312 10.53 4.13 22.64
N LYS A 313 9.76 3.37 23.45
CA LYS A 313 10.06 1.95 23.73
C LYS A 313 9.09 1.00 23.06
N LEU A 314 7.80 1.29 23.09
CA LEU A 314 6.79 0.35 22.61
C LEU A 314 6.42 0.58 21.14
N GLY A 315 6.65 1.78 20.60
CA GLY A 315 6.28 2.13 19.23
C GLY A 315 6.75 1.12 18.20
N PRO A 316 8.07 1.01 17.96
CA PRO A 316 8.59 0.03 17.02
C PRO A 316 8.44 -1.42 17.51
N ASN A 317 8.49 -1.67 18.82
CA ASN A 317 8.53 -3.05 19.35
C ASN A 317 7.17 -3.74 19.46
N VAL A 318 6.08 -3.00 19.27
CA VAL A 318 4.71 -3.52 19.23
C VAL A 318 4.04 -3.15 17.92
N GLY A 319 4.08 -1.87 17.54
CA GLY A 319 3.33 -1.34 16.39
C GLY A 319 3.82 -1.82 15.02
N LEU A 320 5.04 -2.35 14.90
CA LEU A 320 5.52 -2.99 13.67
C LEU A 320 5.05 -4.46 13.50
N PHE A 321 4.28 -4.96 14.45
CA PHE A 321 3.72 -6.32 14.44
C PHE A 321 2.19 -6.33 14.43
N ILE A 322 1.59 -5.14 14.41
CA ILE A 322 0.14 -4.94 14.45
C ILE A 322 -0.22 -3.99 13.34
N ASP A 323 -1.23 -4.37 12.57
CA ASP A 323 -1.78 -3.54 11.52
C ASP A 323 -3.17 -3.02 11.90
N HIS A 324 -3.54 -1.89 11.31
CA HIS A 324 -4.88 -1.31 11.37
C HIS A 324 -5.39 -0.93 9.99
N ASP A 325 -6.72 -0.88 9.86
CA ASP A 325 -7.37 -0.47 8.62
C ASP A 325 -7.39 1.06 8.51
N ILE A 326 -7.17 1.55 7.28
CA ILE A 326 -7.39 2.94 6.87
C ILE A 326 -8.65 2.98 6.00
N GLY A 327 -9.52 3.97 6.23
CA GLY A 327 -10.76 4.14 5.46
C GLY A 327 -11.64 2.89 5.50
N SER A 328 -12.06 2.39 4.33
CA SER A 328 -12.84 1.16 4.19
C SER A 328 -12.04 -0.14 4.36
N GLY A 329 -10.75 -0.04 4.71
CA GLY A 329 -9.88 -1.19 4.91
C GLY A 329 -9.62 -2.00 3.64
N VAL A 330 -9.32 -3.29 3.83
CA VAL A 330 -8.95 -4.24 2.77
C VAL A 330 -10.04 -4.51 1.72
N GLN A 331 -11.26 -4.02 1.89
CA GLN A 331 -12.31 -4.13 0.87
C GLN A 331 -11.93 -3.43 -0.44
N ALA A 332 -11.15 -2.35 -0.33
CA ALA A 332 -10.67 -1.60 -1.49
C ALA A 332 -9.67 -2.38 -2.36
N ILE A 333 -9.13 -3.50 -1.86
CA ILE A 333 -8.17 -4.35 -2.58
C ILE A 333 -8.89 -5.26 -3.60
N ALA A 334 -10.17 -5.58 -3.39
CA ALA A 334 -10.90 -6.54 -4.20
C ALA A 334 -10.86 -6.29 -5.73
N PRO A 335 -10.92 -5.05 -6.26
CA PRO A 335 -10.78 -4.78 -7.70
C PRO A 335 -9.43 -5.18 -8.30
N PHE A 336 -8.39 -5.35 -7.46
CA PHE A 336 -7.04 -5.75 -7.85
C PHE A 336 -6.81 -7.26 -7.72
N GLN A 337 -7.86 -8.02 -7.47
CA GLN A 337 -7.82 -9.47 -7.32
C GLN A 337 -8.67 -10.13 -8.39
N GLU A 338 -8.31 -11.36 -8.73
CA GLU A 338 -9.10 -12.23 -9.59
C GLU A 338 -9.38 -13.55 -8.88
N ARG A 339 -10.53 -14.13 -9.22
CA ARG A 339 -10.96 -15.39 -8.64
C ARG A 339 -10.42 -16.53 -9.47
N THR A 340 -9.43 -17.24 -8.95
CA THR A 340 -8.84 -18.41 -9.62
C THR A 340 -9.32 -19.74 -9.01
N ILE A 341 -9.25 -20.81 -9.80
CA ILE A 341 -9.55 -22.17 -9.35
C ILE A 341 -8.28 -22.78 -8.76
N VAL A 342 -8.33 -23.11 -7.48
CA VAL A 342 -7.29 -23.88 -6.80
C VAL A 342 -7.76 -25.33 -6.69
N GLN A 343 -7.18 -26.19 -7.52
CA GLN A 343 -7.43 -27.64 -7.51
C GLN A 343 -6.73 -28.27 -6.30
N ARG A 344 -7.49 -28.83 -5.36
CA ARG A 344 -6.97 -29.56 -4.19
C ARG A 344 -7.02 -31.08 -4.37
N GLY A 345 -7.32 -31.57 -5.58
CA GLY A 345 -7.42 -32.99 -5.93
C GLY A 345 -8.19 -33.20 -7.24
N PRO A 346 -8.32 -34.46 -7.71
CA PRO A 346 -8.96 -34.78 -9.00
C PRO A 346 -10.39 -34.23 -9.12
N ASP A 347 -11.15 -34.27 -8.02
CA ASP A 347 -12.58 -33.95 -7.99
C ASP A 347 -12.93 -32.78 -7.05
N ASN A 348 -11.94 -32.02 -6.59
CA ASN A 348 -12.15 -30.94 -5.61
C ASN A 348 -11.55 -29.61 -6.06
N PHE A 349 -12.42 -28.67 -6.39
CA PHE A 349 -12.08 -27.30 -6.79
C PHE A 349 -12.49 -26.32 -5.68
N SER A 350 -11.54 -25.53 -5.21
CA SER A 350 -11.80 -24.37 -4.35
C SER A 350 -11.47 -23.09 -5.12
N TYR A 351 -12.13 -21.99 -4.79
CA TYR A 351 -11.78 -20.70 -5.39
C TYR A 351 -10.91 -19.91 -4.43
N ALA A 352 -9.83 -19.31 -4.92
CA ALA A 352 -9.02 -18.35 -4.19
C ALA A 352 -9.09 -16.99 -4.88
N GLN A 353 -9.11 -15.92 -4.09
CA GLN A 353 -8.76 -14.60 -4.61
C GLN A 353 -7.25 -14.52 -4.67
N VAL A 354 -6.72 -14.27 -5.86
CA VAL A 354 -5.30 -14.05 -6.09
C VAL A 354 -5.10 -12.63 -6.60
N ASP A 355 -4.01 -11.99 -6.19
CA ASP A 355 -3.66 -10.68 -6.71
C ASP A 355 -3.45 -10.79 -8.22
N ARG A 356 -4.02 -9.85 -8.98
CA ARG A 356 -3.68 -9.68 -10.39
C ARG A 356 -2.18 -9.40 -10.50
N PRO A 357 -1.55 -9.56 -11.68
CA PRO A 357 -0.13 -9.23 -11.80
C PRO A 357 0.16 -7.75 -11.41
N SER A 358 1.41 -7.44 -11.14
CA SER A 358 1.80 -6.11 -10.67
C SER A 358 3.17 -5.74 -11.21
N ALA A 359 3.54 -4.47 -11.06
CA ALA A 359 4.91 -4.04 -11.26
C ALA A 359 5.64 -3.94 -9.92
N ASN A 360 6.77 -4.65 -9.81
CA ASN A 360 7.68 -4.46 -8.68
C ASN A 360 8.42 -3.13 -8.85
N ALA A 361 8.47 -2.30 -7.81
CA ALA A 361 9.18 -1.03 -7.85
C ALA A 361 10.69 -1.26 -8.09
N ALA A 362 11.26 -0.47 -8.99
CA ALA A 362 12.65 -0.63 -9.44
C ALA A 362 13.43 0.68 -9.26
N PRO A 363 14.78 0.67 -9.37
CA PRO A 363 15.57 1.89 -9.37
C PRO A 363 15.07 2.93 -10.39
N VAL A 364 15.30 4.21 -10.08
CA VAL A 364 14.86 5.38 -10.86
C VAL A 364 15.14 5.29 -12.37
N GLY A 365 16.29 4.73 -12.77
CA GLY A 365 16.68 4.57 -14.17
C GLY A 365 16.01 3.42 -14.94
N SER A 366 15.23 2.57 -14.27
CA SER A 366 14.63 1.37 -14.85
C SER A 366 13.17 1.17 -14.42
N ALA A 367 12.43 2.27 -14.27
CA ALA A 367 11.05 2.28 -13.81
C ALA A 367 10.14 1.38 -14.67
N PRO A 368 9.60 0.26 -14.15
CA PRO A 368 8.64 -0.56 -14.88
C PRO A 368 7.29 0.15 -14.93
N LYS A 369 6.45 -0.27 -15.87
CA LYS A 369 5.06 0.22 -15.98
C LYS A 369 4.12 -0.71 -15.22
N ALA A 370 3.29 -0.15 -14.35
CA ALA A 370 2.20 -0.88 -13.72
C ALA A 370 1.22 -1.36 -14.81
N PRO A 371 0.90 -2.67 -14.85
CA PRO A 371 -0.09 -3.18 -15.77
C PRO A 371 -1.48 -2.60 -15.44
N VAL A 372 -2.20 -2.18 -16.48
CA VAL A 372 -3.59 -1.72 -16.37
C VAL A 372 -4.49 -2.85 -16.82
N TYR A 373 -5.32 -3.34 -15.90
CA TYR A 373 -6.12 -4.53 -16.15
C TYR A 373 -7.41 -4.23 -16.87
N ALA A 374 -7.74 -5.06 -17.86
CA ALA A 374 -9.12 -5.16 -18.31
C ALA A 374 -9.88 -6.11 -17.40
N ASP A 375 -10.91 -5.61 -16.70
CA ASP A 375 -11.95 -6.43 -16.06
C ASP A 375 -12.79 -7.27 -17.06
N GLY A 376 -12.22 -7.61 -18.23
CA GLY A 376 -12.95 -7.95 -19.43
C GLY A 376 -13.71 -6.76 -20.03
N GLY A 377 -14.28 -6.96 -21.22
CA GLY A 377 -15.11 -5.97 -21.92
C GLY A 377 -14.80 -5.84 -23.41
N ALA A 378 -15.56 -5.01 -24.11
CA ALA A 378 -15.39 -4.81 -25.55
C ALA A 378 -14.09 -4.02 -25.84
N VAL A 379 -13.17 -4.64 -26.59
CA VAL A 379 -11.95 -3.99 -27.10
C VAL A 379 -12.28 -3.17 -28.35
N LYS A 380 -11.84 -1.89 -28.42
CA LYS A 380 -12.02 -1.01 -29.58
C LYS A 380 -10.66 -0.52 -30.10
N GLY A 381 -10.44 -0.60 -31.41
CA GLY A 381 -9.24 -0.13 -32.09
C GLY A 381 -9.40 -0.12 -33.61
N PRO A 382 -8.39 0.30 -34.40
CA PRO A 382 -8.45 0.43 -35.86
C PRO A 382 -8.53 -0.90 -36.64
N GLY A 383 -8.81 -2.01 -35.96
CA GLY A 383 -8.98 -3.33 -36.56
C GLY A 383 -10.29 -3.45 -37.33
N SER A 384 -10.24 -4.05 -38.53
CA SER A 384 -11.43 -4.56 -39.21
C SER A 384 -11.81 -5.94 -38.63
N SER A 385 -12.98 -6.46 -38.99
CA SER A 385 -13.50 -7.77 -38.55
C SER A 385 -12.59 -8.98 -38.81
N PHE A 386 -11.46 -8.81 -39.51
CA PHE A 386 -10.48 -9.86 -39.85
C PHE A 386 -9.01 -9.41 -39.76
N GLY A 387 -8.72 -8.19 -39.30
CA GLY A 387 -7.34 -7.68 -39.22
C GLY A 387 -6.88 -7.58 -37.78
N ASP A 388 -5.98 -8.47 -37.35
CA ASP A 388 -5.37 -8.50 -36.02
C ASP A 388 -4.42 -7.29 -35.83
N LYS A 389 -5.02 -6.11 -35.61
CA LYS A 389 -4.32 -4.81 -35.51
C LYS A 389 -4.29 -4.23 -34.09
N VAL A 390 -4.83 -4.96 -33.11
CA VAL A 390 -4.83 -4.56 -31.70
C VAL A 390 -4.03 -5.59 -30.91
N PRO A 391 -2.84 -5.24 -30.39
CA PRO A 391 -2.11 -6.09 -29.47
C PRO A 391 -2.94 -6.34 -28.21
N ALA A 392 -3.11 -7.60 -27.83
CA ALA A 392 -3.83 -8.01 -26.62
C ALA A 392 -2.89 -8.76 -25.68
N TRP A 393 -2.91 -8.35 -24.41
CA TRP A 393 -2.24 -9.06 -23.31
C TRP A 393 -3.33 -9.78 -22.54
N LEU A 394 -3.25 -11.11 -22.50
CA LEU A 394 -4.26 -11.98 -21.91
C LEU A 394 -3.65 -12.85 -20.82
N SER A 395 -4.43 -13.15 -19.79
CA SER A 395 -4.08 -14.11 -18.75
C SER A 395 -4.34 -15.55 -19.21
N ASP A 396 -3.66 -16.51 -18.58
CA ASP A 396 -3.90 -17.93 -18.81
C ASP A 396 -5.38 -18.29 -18.52
N GLY A 397 -6.01 -19.00 -19.45
CA GLY A 397 -7.44 -19.35 -19.39
C GLY A 397 -8.42 -18.30 -19.95
N GLU A 398 -7.96 -17.13 -20.42
CA GLU A 398 -8.83 -16.17 -21.13
C GLU A 398 -9.12 -16.61 -22.58
N PHE A 399 -10.37 -16.41 -23.03
CA PHE A 399 -10.80 -16.78 -24.38
C PHE A 399 -11.14 -15.55 -25.23
N VAL A 400 -10.52 -15.47 -26.42
CA VAL A 400 -10.83 -14.41 -27.41
C VAL A 400 -11.97 -14.86 -28.31
N MET A 401 -13.04 -14.08 -28.36
CA MET A 401 -14.13 -14.30 -29.30
C MET A 401 -14.05 -13.36 -30.51
N ASN A 402 -14.30 -13.88 -31.72
CA ASN A 402 -14.24 -13.08 -32.94
C ASN A 402 -15.25 -11.91 -32.93
N ALA A 403 -14.96 -10.88 -33.73
CA ALA A 403 -15.73 -9.64 -33.76
C ALA A 403 -17.20 -9.85 -34.16
N LYS A 404 -17.48 -10.75 -35.12
CA LYS A 404 -18.85 -11.03 -35.60
C LYS A 404 -19.71 -11.69 -34.53
N SER A 405 -19.18 -12.71 -33.84
CA SER A 405 -19.85 -13.35 -32.71
C SER A 405 -20.05 -12.37 -31.55
N THR A 406 -19.09 -11.47 -31.33
CA THR A 406 -19.15 -10.44 -30.30
C THR A 406 -20.21 -9.38 -30.61
N GLU A 407 -20.37 -9.00 -31.87
CA GLU A 407 -21.38 -8.04 -32.30
C GLU A 407 -22.81 -8.56 -32.05
N VAL A 408 -23.09 -9.80 -32.45
CA VAL A 408 -24.41 -10.42 -32.29
C VAL A 408 -24.78 -10.65 -30.82
N ASN A 409 -23.80 -11.02 -30.00
CA ASN A 409 -24.05 -11.41 -28.61
C ASN A 409 -23.63 -10.35 -27.58
N ARG A 410 -23.30 -9.13 -28.01
CA ARG A 410 -22.68 -8.10 -27.17
C ARG A 410 -23.36 -7.89 -25.82
N PRO A 411 -24.70 -7.72 -25.74
CA PRO A 411 -25.35 -7.48 -24.45
C PRO A 411 -25.24 -8.68 -23.51
N PHE A 412 -25.30 -9.90 -24.07
CA PHE A 412 -25.18 -11.13 -23.28
C PHE A 412 -23.76 -11.37 -22.78
N LEU A 413 -22.74 -11.13 -23.62
CA LEU A 413 -21.33 -11.24 -23.23
C LEU A 413 -20.95 -10.22 -22.16
N GLN A 414 -21.50 -9.00 -22.26
CA GLN A 414 -21.30 -7.98 -21.22
C GLN A 414 -21.90 -8.42 -19.89
N ALA A 415 -23.08 -9.05 -19.92
CA ALA A 415 -23.70 -9.59 -18.72
C ALA A 415 -22.91 -10.76 -18.11
N LEU A 416 -22.35 -11.64 -18.96
CA LEU A 416 -21.47 -12.73 -18.52
C LEU A 416 -20.13 -12.22 -17.95
N ASN A 417 -19.52 -11.21 -18.57
CA ASN A 417 -18.30 -10.59 -18.06
C ASN A 417 -18.55 -9.85 -16.74
N ALA A 418 -19.72 -9.23 -16.58
CA ALA A 418 -20.07 -8.49 -15.36
C ALA A 418 -20.42 -9.44 -14.19
N ASP A 419 -20.97 -10.62 -14.47
CA ASP A 419 -21.35 -11.60 -13.45
C ASP A 419 -21.14 -13.04 -13.95
N PRO A 420 -20.14 -13.77 -13.43
CA PRO A 420 -19.89 -15.18 -13.78
C PRO A 420 -21.08 -16.11 -13.50
N PHE A 421 -22.03 -15.69 -12.66
CA PHE A 421 -23.24 -16.43 -12.33
C PHE A 421 -24.50 -15.88 -13.02
N TYR A 422 -24.37 -14.92 -13.94
CA TYR A 422 -25.48 -14.29 -14.64
C TYR A 422 -26.47 -15.30 -15.23
N LEU A 423 -25.95 -16.35 -15.88
CA LEU A 423 -26.77 -17.41 -16.46
C LEU A 423 -27.57 -18.19 -15.40
N HIS A 424 -26.96 -18.47 -14.25
CA HIS A 424 -27.63 -19.16 -13.13
C HIS A 424 -28.76 -18.30 -12.57
N LYS A 425 -28.51 -17.00 -12.38
CA LYS A 425 -29.50 -16.04 -11.85
C LYS A 425 -30.66 -15.83 -12.82
N MET A 426 -30.39 -15.69 -14.12
CA MET A 426 -31.42 -15.53 -15.14
C MET A 426 -32.36 -16.76 -15.21
N LEU A 427 -31.81 -17.96 -15.04
CA LEU A 427 -32.60 -19.20 -15.04
C LEU A 427 -33.38 -19.38 -13.74
N ALA A 428 -32.80 -19.04 -12.59
CA ALA A 428 -33.49 -19.07 -11.30
C ALA A 428 -34.70 -18.11 -11.28
N GLN A 429 -34.56 -16.89 -11.81
CA GLN A 429 -35.67 -15.92 -11.91
C GLN A 429 -36.83 -16.39 -12.81
N ARG A 430 -36.56 -17.24 -13.83
CA ARG A 430 -37.62 -17.84 -14.64
C ARG A 430 -38.38 -18.93 -13.89
N SER A 431 -37.69 -19.70 -13.04
CA SER A 431 -38.33 -20.73 -12.21
C SER A 431 -39.32 -20.12 -11.20
N GLU A 432 -38.96 -19.00 -10.58
CA GLU A 432 -39.84 -18.28 -9.65
C GLU A 432 -41.09 -17.71 -10.33
N ARG A 433 -40.97 -17.19 -11.56
CA ARG A 433 -42.14 -16.73 -12.35
C ARG A 433 -43.07 -17.86 -12.76
N THR A 434 -42.52 -19.05 -13.03
CA THR A 434 -43.32 -20.21 -13.46
C THR A 434 -44.11 -20.81 -12.29
N GLN A 435 -43.63 -20.66 -11.05
CA GLN A 435 -44.38 -21.05 -9.85
C GLN A 435 -45.53 -20.10 -9.49
N GLN A 436 -45.47 -18.82 -9.88
CA GLN A 436 -46.56 -17.85 -9.63
C GLN A 436 -47.68 -17.85 -10.67
N GLN A 437 -47.50 -18.50 -11.83
CA GLN A 437 -48.53 -18.63 -12.89
C GLN A 437 -48.92 -20.10 -13.10
N GLY A 438 -49.31 -20.80 -12.02
CA GLY A 438 -49.78 -22.18 -12.05
C GLY A 438 -51.27 -22.33 -11.70
N GLY A 439 -52.15 -21.58 -12.39
CA GLY A 439 -53.60 -21.82 -12.37
C GLY A 439 -54.04 -22.40 -13.72
N THR A 440 -54.60 -23.61 -13.73
CA THR A 440 -55.01 -24.42 -14.90
C THR A 440 -56.06 -23.73 -15.79
N PRO A 441 -56.08 -24.00 -17.12
CA PRO A 441 -57.04 -24.99 -17.61
C PRO A 441 -56.63 -25.85 -18.83
N ALA A 442 -57.17 -27.08 -18.80
CA ALA A 442 -57.71 -27.95 -19.86
C ALA A 442 -56.99 -28.15 -21.22
N MET A 443 -56.72 -29.44 -21.51
CA MET A 443 -56.36 -30.00 -22.82
C MET A 443 -57.51 -29.93 -23.83
N SER A 444 -57.21 -29.64 -25.11
CA SER A 444 -57.91 -30.14 -26.30
C SER A 444 -57.13 -29.86 -27.59
N GLY A 445 -57.00 -30.86 -28.47
CA GLY A 445 -56.92 -30.70 -29.93
C GLY A 445 -55.54 -30.65 -30.59
N ALA A 446 -55.30 -31.54 -31.55
CA ALA A 446 -54.05 -31.81 -32.25
C ALA A 446 -53.69 -30.83 -33.40
N SER A 447 -52.40 -30.76 -33.76
CA SER A 447 -51.94 -30.58 -35.15
C SER A 447 -50.46 -30.95 -35.32
N VAL A 448 -50.20 -31.78 -36.33
CA VAL A 448 -48.90 -32.32 -36.75
C VAL A 448 -48.31 -31.38 -37.82
N ASN A 449 -47.32 -30.56 -37.45
CA ASN A 449 -46.22 -30.01 -38.28
C ASN A 449 -45.62 -28.74 -37.66
N GLN A 450 -44.80 -28.88 -36.62
CA GLN A 450 -43.91 -27.85 -36.11
C GLN A 450 -42.54 -28.51 -35.80
N PRO A 451 -41.41 -27.80 -35.95
CA PRO A 451 -40.10 -28.31 -35.56
C PRO A 451 -40.19 -28.83 -34.13
N ALA A 452 -39.60 -30.00 -33.87
CA ALA A 452 -39.69 -30.70 -32.59
C ALA A 452 -39.49 -29.72 -31.44
N THR A 453 -40.61 -29.25 -30.88
CA THR A 453 -40.60 -28.35 -29.75
C THR A 453 -40.42 -29.28 -28.58
N VAL A 454 -39.17 -29.48 -28.18
CA VAL A 454 -38.87 -30.26 -26.99
C VAL A 454 -39.39 -29.44 -25.81
N ASN A 455 -40.57 -29.82 -25.32
CA ASN A 455 -41.06 -29.32 -24.05
C ASN A 455 -40.20 -29.94 -22.95
N ILE A 456 -39.19 -29.20 -22.52
CA ILE A 456 -38.32 -29.59 -21.41
C ILE A 456 -39.01 -29.15 -20.11
N SER A 457 -39.80 -30.04 -19.53
CA SER A 457 -40.19 -29.91 -18.12
C SER A 457 -39.01 -30.41 -17.28
N ALA A 458 -38.22 -29.51 -16.71
CA ALA A 458 -37.19 -29.86 -15.74
C ALA A 458 -37.63 -29.42 -14.34
N SER A 459 -37.45 -30.30 -13.35
CA SER A 459 -37.91 -30.09 -11.98
C SER A 459 -36.96 -29.25 -11.12
N ASN A 460 -35.77 -28.87 -11.62
CA ASN A 460 -34.86 -27.96 -10.90
C ASN A 460 -33.83 -27.25 -11.81
N THR A 461 -33.40 -26.05 -11.41
CA THR A 461 -32.54 -25.10 -12.16
C THR A 461 -31.12 -25.64 -12.44
N ASP A 462 -30.58 -26.46 -11.53
CA ASP A 462 -29.22 -27.01 -11.64
C ASP A 462 -29.06 -28.02 -12.79
N ASP A 463 -30.14 -28.72 -13.19
CA ASP A 463 -30.13 -29.73 -14.26
C ASP A 463 -30.01 -29.08 -15.65
N ILE A 464 -30.57 -27.88 -15.86
CA ILE A 464 -30.55 -27.20 -17.16
C ILE A 464 -29.15 -26.65 -17.48
N VAL A 465 -28.50 -26.02 -16.51
CA VAL A 465 -27.14 -25.49 -16.69
C VAL A 465 -26.13 -26.62 -16.83
N GLY A 466 -26.28 -27.68 -16.05
CA GLY A 466 -25.48 -28.91 -16.20
C GLY A 466 -25.59 -29.49 -17.60
N ARG A 467 -26.82 -29.61 -18.14
CA ARG A 467 -27.04 -30.13 -19.50
C ARG A 467 -26.57 -29.20 -20.61
N LEU A 468 -26.68 -27.87 -20.46
CA LEU A 468 -26.12 -26.92 -21.43
C LEU A 468 -24.59 -27.03 -21.49
N LYS A 469 -23.92 -27.23 -20.35
CA LYS A 469 -22.47 -27.48 -20.29
C LYS A 469 -22.12 -28.83 -20.91
N VAL A 470 -22.90 -29.89 -20.67
CA VAL A 470 -22.72 -31.20 -21.30
C VAL A 470 -22.92 -31.15 -22.81
N LEU A 471 -23.90 -30.39 -23.30
CA LEU A 471 -24.13 -30.15 -24.73
C LEU A 471 -22.98 -29.34 -25.36
N ALA A 472 -22.45 -28.34 -24.65
CA ALA A 472 -21.27 -27.59 -25.09
C ALA A 472 -20.02 -28.49 -25.14
N MET A 473 -19.80 -29.35 -24.14
CA MET A 473 -18.73 -30.35 -24.14
C MET A 473 -18.89 -31.38 -25.26
N GLN A 474 -20.12 -31.85 -25.55
CA GLN A 474 -20.39 -32.71 -26.71
C GLN A 474 -20.13 -32.00 -28.04
N TRP A 475 -20.45 -30.70 -28.14
CA TRP A 475 -20.12 -29.90 -29.30
C TRP A 475 -18.60 -29.75 -29.48
N GLU A 476 -17.85 -29.48 -28.41
CA GLU A 476 -16.39 -29.46 -28.46
C GLU A 476 -15.81 -30.82 -28.89
N LEU A 477 -16.24 -31.93 -28.29
CA LEU A 477 -15.78 -33.28 -28.66
C LEU A 477 -16.06 -33.63 -30.13
N THR A 478 -17.16 -33.15 -30.69
CA THR A 478 -17.53 -33.39 -32.09
C THR A 478 -16.82 -32.46 -33.09
N HIS A 479 -16.24 -31.35 -32.61
CA HIS A 479 -15.55 -30.36 -33.46
C HIS A 479 -14.04 -30.26 -33.17
N SER A 480 -13.50 -31.03 -32.22
CA SER A 480 -12.07 -31.07 -31.85
C SER A 480 -11.20 -31.92 -32.81
N SER A 481 -11.72 -32.35 -33.96
CA SER A 481 -11.00 -33.13 -34.97
C SER A 481 -10.87 -32.41 -36.31
N ARG A 482 -10.37 -31.17 -36.27
CA ARG A 482 -9.84 -30.46 -37.45
C ARG A 482 -8.54 -29.74 -37.14
#